data_AF-A0A7S1FPX3-F1
#
_entry.id   AF-A0A7S1FPX3-F1
#
_cell.length_a   1.000
_cell.length_b   1.000
_cell.length_c   1.000
_cell.angle_alpha   90.00
_cell.angle_beta   90.00
_cell.angle_gamma   90.00
#
_symmetry.space_group_name_H-M   'P 1'
#
loop_
_entity.id
_entity.type
_entity.pdbx_description
1 polymer ?
#
loop_
_entity_poly.entity_id
_entity_poly.type
_entity_poly.pdbx_seq_one_letter_code
_entity_poly.pdbx_strand_id
1 'polypeptide(L)'
;QPAIARHPVTNEPTWFCNVHSHSAVLRKNRESLYGAERFEDGASQINKSDMFFGDDGDISDEDLEEMDRVTMKNVQYIKMNTGDVVLLDNYKCLHGRNVFDGTRKHGVAWFEGWSGEEDMKANAQPTP
;
A
#
# COMPACT_ATOMS: atom_id res chain seq x y z
N GLN A 1 2.72 11.51 -10.15
CA GLN A 1 3.40 11.46 -8.83
C GLN A 1 4.66 10.61 -8.99
N PRO A 2 5.81 10.96 -8.41
CA PRO A 2 6.98 10.10 -8.43
C PRO A 2 6.70 8.79 -7.67
N ALA A 3 7.19 7.66 -8.18
CA ALA A 3 7.00 6.36 -7.52
C ALA A 3 7.76 6.26 -6.18
N ILE A 4 8.89 6.97 -6.09
CA ILE A 4 9.69 7.07 -4.87
C ILE A 4 9.46 8.44 -4.24
N ALA A 5 8.93 8.44 -3.01
CA ALA A 5 8.87 9.63 -2.16
C ALA A 5 9.94 9.54 -1.07
N ARG A 6 10.51 10.67 -0.65
CA ARG A 6 11.41 10.69 0.51
C ARG A 6 10.59 10.84 1.79
N HIS A 7 10.91 10.04 2.80
CA HIS A 7 10.31 10.15 4.11
C HIS A 7 10.58 11.54 4.70
N PRO A 8 9.58 12.32 5.13
CA PRO A 8 9.76 13.73 5.50
C PRO A 8 10.66 13.93 6.73
N VAL A 9 10.83 12.88 7.54
CA VAL A 9 11.62 12.91 8.77
C VAL A 9 12.98 12.24 8.61
N THR A 10 13.03 11.07 7.96
CA THR A 10 14.26 10.25 7.87
C THR A 10 14.98 10.42 6.54
N ASN A 11 14.37 11.08 5.56
CA ASN A 11 14.86 11.27 4.20
C ASN A 11 15.10 9.98 3.39
N GLU A 12 14.77 8.81 3.95
CA GLU A 12 14.87 7.51 3.32
C GLU A 12 13.93 7.43 2.10
N PRO A 13 14.34 6.80 1.00
CA PRO A 13 13.45 6.55 -0.13
C PRO A 13 12.37 5.54 0.26
N THR A 14 11.12 5.86 -0.07
CA THR A 14 9.95 5.02 0.19
C THR A 14 9.18 4.76 -1.09
N TRP A 15 8.66 3.54 -1.24
CA TRP A 15 7.74 3.21 -2.33
C TRP A 15 6.36 3.76 -2.01
N PHE A 16 6.07 4.96 -2.50
CA PHE A 16 4.83 5.68 -2.26
C PHE A 16 4.05 5.76 -3.57
N CYS A 17 3.65 4.60 -4.08
CA CYS A 17 3.01 4.46 -5.37
C CYS A 17 1.91 3.39 -5.37
N ASN A 18 0.91 3.58 -6.20
CA ASN A 18 -0.33 2.80 -6.21
C ASN A 18 -0.36 1.66 -7.25
N VAL A 19 0.73 1.42 -7.99
CA VAL A 19 0.78 0.42 -9.07
C VAL A 19 0.31 -0.95 -8.58
N HIS A 20 0.82 -1.41 -7.44
CA HIS A 20 0.45 -2.72 -6.87
C HIS A 20 -1.06 -2.85 -6.64
N SER A 21 -1.74 -1.83 -6.13
CA SER A 21 -3.16 -1.90 -5.77
C SER A 21 -4.11 -1.58 -6.93
N HIS A 22 -3.68 -0.76 -7.89
CA HIS A 22 -4.54 -0.25 -8.98
C HIS A 22 -4.32 -0.95 -10.33
N SER A 23 -3.20 -1.64 -10.53
CA SER A 23 -2.90 -2.34 -11.80
C SER A 23 -4.03 -3.28 -12.22
N ALA A 24 -4.59 -3.06 -13.41
CA ALA A 24 -5.63 -3.90 -13.98
C ALA A 24 -5.18 -5.36 -14.13
N VAL A 25 -3.91 -5.59 -14.50
CA VAL A 25 -3.28 -6.91 -14.64
C VAL A 25 -3.23 -7.61 -13.29
N LEU A 26 -2.61 -7.00 -12.29
CA LEU A 26 -2.47 -7.61 -10.96
C LEU A 26 -3.82 -7.85 -10.28
N ARG A 27 -4.79 -6.96 -10.51
CA ARG A 27 -6.16 -7.14 -10.02
C ARG A 27 -6.84 -8.33 -10.68
N LYS A 28 -6.72 -8.49 -11.99
CA LYS A 28 -7.26 -9.65 -12.71
C LYS A 28 -6.62 -10.96 -12.20
N ASN A 29 -5.32 -10.95 -11.90
CA ASN A 29 -4.63 -12.10 -11.31
C ASN A 29 -5.15 -12.42 -9.90
N ARG A 30 -5.49 -11.42 -9.08
CA ARG A 30 -6.12 -11.64 -7.78
C ARG A 30 -7.56 -12.16 -7.90
N GLU A 31 -8.33 -11.63 -8.84
CA GLU A 31 -9.69 -12.08 -9.14
C GLU A 31 -9.70 -13.58 -9.54
N SER A 32 -8.71 -14.03 -10.33
CA SER A 32 -8.62 -15.44 -10.72
C SER A 32 -8.23 -16.37 -9.56
N LEU A 33 -7.50 -15.88 -8.57
CA LEU A 33 -7.09 -16.65 -7.39
C LEU A 33 -8.18 -16.72 -6.30
N TYR A 34 -8.87 -15.62 -6.05
CA TYR A 34 -9.79 -15.49 -4.91
C TYR A 34 -11.27 -15.51 -5.29
N GLY A 35 -11.60 -15.49 -6.59
CA GLY A 35 -12.97 -15.39 -7.11
C GLY A 35 -13.35 -13.94 -7.39
N ALA A 36 -13.76 -13.67 -8.64
CA ALA A 36 -14.10 -12.32 -9.10
C ALA A 36 -15.28 -11.70 -8.31
N GLU A 37 -16.21 -12.53 -7.85
CA GLU A 37 -17.38 -12.14 -7.08
C GLU A 37 -17.02 -11.45 -5.75
N ARG A 38 -15.81 -11.69 -5.24
CA ARG A 38 -15.30 -11.08 -4.00
C ARG A 38 -14.73 -9.67 -4.21
N PHE A 39 -14.68 -9.17 -5.44
CA PHE A 39 -14.13 -7.86 -5.79
C PHE A 39 -15.18 -6.92 -6.42
N GLU A 40 -16.46 -7.25 -6.33
CA GLU A 40 -17.56 -6.50 -6.96
C GLU A 40 -17.97 -5.22 -6.21
N ASP A 41 -17.41 -4.96 -5.01
CA ASP A 41 -17.82 -3.84 -4.16
C ASP A 41 -16.74 -2.75 -3.92
N GLY A 42 -17.23 -1.55 -3.59
CA GLY A 42 -16.43 -0.45 -3.06
C GLY A 42 -15.25 -0.02 -3.93
N ALA A 43 -14.11 0.28 -3.27
CA ALA A 43 -12.89 0.74 -3.93
C ALA A 43 -12.33 -0.27 -4.95
N SER A 44 -12.74 -1.54 -4.88
CA SER A 44 -12.29 -2.59 -5.80
C SER A 44 -12.76 -2.35 -7.24
N GLN A 45 -13.83 -1.60 -7.46
CA GLN A 45 -14.35 -1.31 -8.81
C GLN A 45 -13.84 0.02 -9.39
N ILE A 46 -13.52 1.00 -8.54
CA ILE A 46 -13.26 2.38 -8.96
C ILE A 46 -11.78 2.60 -9.33
N ASN A 47 -10.89 1.87 -8.68
CA ASN A 47 -9.45 2.11 -8.71
C ASN A 47 -8.70 1.05 -9.52
N LYS A 48 -9.16 0.79 -10.75
CA LYS A 48 -8.54 -0.16 -11.69
C LYS A 48 -8.09 0.59 -12.94
N SER A 49 -6.79 0.58 -13.23
CA SER A 49 -6.25 1.26 -14.41
C SER A 49 -5.04 0.51 -15.00
N ASP A 50 -4.76 0.82 -16.26
CA ASP A 50 -3.51 0.42 -16.92
C ASP A 50 -2.35 1.23 -16.32
N MET A 51 -1.15 0.63 -16.37
CA MET A 51 0.04 1.16 -15.69
C MET A 51 1.12 1.49 -16.70
N PHE A 52 1.65 2.71 -16.61
CA PHE A 52 2.69 3.23 -17.49
C PHE A 52 3.79 3.89 -16.67
N PHE A 53 4.98 3.96 -17.24
CA PHE A 53 6.04 4.84 -16.78
C PHE A 53 5.63 6.32 -16.97
N GLY A 54 6.35 7.22 -16.30
CA GLY A 54 6.04 8.66 -16.34
C GLY A 54 6.28 9.34 -17.70
N ASP A 55 6.87 8.61 -18.65
CA ASP A 55 7.13 8.99 -20.04
C ASP A 55 6.22 8.25 -21.03
N ASP A 56 5.10 7.70 -20.55
CA ASP A 56 4.13 6.90 -21.29
C ASP A 56 4.67 5.55 -21.80
N GLY A 57 5.86 5.12 -21.37
CA GLY A 57 6.35 3.78 -21.65
C GLY A 57 5.53 2.70 -20.94
N ASP A 58 5.37 1.53 -21.57
CA ASP A 58 4.66 0.39 -20.98
C ASP A 58 5.44 -0.20 -19.79
N ILE A 59 4.74 -0.55 -18.72
CA ILE A 59 5.27 -1.43 -17.67
C ILE A 59 4.91 -2.87 -18.06
N SER A 60 5.90 -3.73 -18.20
CA SER A 60 5.69 -5.12 -18.60
C SER A 60 4.90 -5.91 -17.55
N ASP A 61 4.20 -6.96 -17.99
CA ASP A 61 3.51 -7.88 -17.08
C ASP A 61 4.52 -8.54 -16.13
N GLU A 62 5.72 -8.86 -16.60
CA GLU A 62 6.80 -9.43 -15.79
C GLU A 62 7.26 -8.48 -14.67
N ASP A 63 7.39 -7.19 -14.96
CA ASP A 63 7.75 -6.18 -13.94
C ASP A 63 6.63 -6.01 -12.91
N LEU A 64 5.37 -6.03 -13.36
CA LEU A 64 4.21 -5.97 -12.48
C LEU A 64 4.17 -7.19 -11.56
N GLU A 65 4.40 -8.39 -12.09
CA GLU A 65 4.44 -9.64 -11.34
C GLU A 65 5.60 -9.67 -10.33
N GLU A 66 6.78 -9.17 -10.69
CA GLU A 66 7.92 -9.08 -9.77
C GLU A 66 7.62 -8.10 -8.63
N MET A 67 6.99 -6.95 -8.93
CA MET A 67 6.56 -6.00 -7.92
C MET A 67 5.51 -6.61 -6.97
N ASP A 68 4.56 -7.38 -7.50
CA ASP A 68 3.57 -8.10 -6.69
C ASP A 68 4.26 -9.15 -5.80
N ARG A 69 5.19 -9.94 -6.36
CA ARG A 69 5.97 -10.94 -5.62
C ARG A 69 6.74 -10.32 -4.46
N VAL A 70 7.43 -9.19 -4.69
CA VAL A 70 8.16 -8.47 -3.64
C VAL A 70 7.19 -7.90 -2.60
N THR A 71 6.06 -7.33 -3.03
CA THR A 71 5.06 -6.81 -2.11
C THR A 71 4.53 -7.92 -1.20
N MET A 72 4.04 -9.01 -1.80
CA MET A 72 3.47 -10.15 -1.08
C MET A 72 4.49 -10.86 -0.18
N LYS A 73 5.77 -10.91 -0.56
CA LYS A 73 6.85 -11.42 0.30
C LYS A 73 7.00 -10.63 1.62
N ASN A 74 6.70 -9.33 1.60
CA ASN A 74 6.89 -8.44 2.75
C ASN A 74 5.58 -8.16 3.53
N VAL A 75 4.43 -8.64 3.04
CA VAL A 75 3.15 -8.47 3.73
C VAL A 75 3.16 -9.16 5.10
N GLN A 76 2.63 -8.46 6.10
CA GLN A 76 2.33 -9.01 7.42
C GLN A 76 0.82 -9.06 7.62
N TYR A 77 0.29 -10.23 7.95
CA TYR A 77 -1.14 -10.40 8.20
C TYR A 77 -1.46 -10.14 9.66
N ILE A 78 -2.25 -9.10 9.92
CA ILE A 78 -2.64 -8.70 11.27
C ILE A 78 -4.12 -9.06 11.50
N LYS A 79 -4.37 -10.03 12.38
CA LYS A 79 -5.72 -10.35 12.86
C LYS A 79 -6.08 -9.41 14.02
N MET A 80 -6.99 -8.47 13.77
CA MET A 80 -7.48 -7.55 14.80
C MET A 80 -8.69 -8.11 15.53
N ASN A 81 -8.71 -7.97 16.86
CA ASN A 81 -9.84 -8.21 17.73
C ASN A 81 -10.45 -6.88 18.21
N THR A 82 -11.61 -6.93 18.85
CA THR A 82 -12.24 -5.74 19.43
C THR A 82 -11.32 -5.10 20.47
N GLY A 83 -11.02 -3.82 20.28
CA GLY A 83 -10.13 -3.04 21.14
C GLY A 83 -8.70 -2.92 20.62
N ASP A 84 -8.30 -3.73 19.63
CA ASP A 84 -6.96 -3.63 19.04
C ASP A 84 -6.83 -2.35 18.20
N VAL A 85 -5.63 -1.75 18.27
CA VAL A 85 -5.26 -0.57 17.48
C VAL A 85 -3.97 -0.89 16.72
N VAL A 86 -3.98 -0.58 15.42
CA VAL A 86 -2.78 -0.63 14.58
C VAL A 86 -2.35 0.81 14.32
N LEU A 87 -1.12 1.13 14.72
CA LEU A 87 -0.45 2.37 14.35
C LEU A 87 0.60 2.03 13.30
N LEU A 88 0.63 2.80 12.21
CA LEU A 88 1.60 2.65 11.14
C LEU A 88 2.10 4.01 10.66
N ASP A 89 3.30 4.00 10.09
CA ASP A 89 3.87 5.11 9.34
C ASP A 89 3.38 5.00 7.89
N ASN A 90 2.58 5.97 7.45
CA ASN A 90 1.95 5.94 6.14
C ASN A 90 2.95 6.02 4.98
N TYR A 91 4.12 6.64 5.18
CA TYR A 91 5.15 6.70 4.14
C TYR A 91 5.88 5.37 4.00
N LYS A 92 6.02 4.61 5.09
CA LYS A 92 6.78 3.35 5.12
C LYS A 92 5.93 2.10 4.92
N CYS A 93 4.61 2.20 5.00
CA CYS A 93 3.73 1.04 5.02
C CYS A 93 2.60 1.13 3.98
N LEU A 94 2.66 0.24 2.98
CA LEU A 94 1.49 -0.12 2.19
C LEU A 94 0.56 -0.96 3.06
N HIS A 95 -0.73 -0.63 3.06
CA HIS A 95 -1.72 -1.34 3.84
C HIS A 95 -3.00 -1.53 3.03
N GLY A 96 -3.77 -2.55 3.42
CA GLY A 96 -4.99 -2.93 2.74
C GLY A 96 -5.83 -3.87 3.58
N ARG A 97 -6.81 -4.49 2.94
CA ARG A 97 -7.70 -5.47 3.57
C ARG A 97 -7.70 -6.76 2.76
N ASN A 98 -7.66 -7.89 3.45
CA ASN A 98 -8.01 -9.18 2.85
C ASN A 98 -9.52 -9.26 2.62
N VAL A 99 -9.94 -10.21 1.77
CA VAL A 99 -11.35 -10.63 1.68
C VAL A 99 -11.84 -11.13 3.04
N PHE A 100 -13.09 -10.81 3.39
CA PHE A 100 -13.71 -11.19 4.66
C PHE A 100 -15.22 -11.33 4.48
N ASP A 101 -15.85 -12.10 5.37
CA ASP A 101 -17.29 -12.29 5.40
C ASP A 101 -17.95 -11.43 6.49
N GLY A 102 -19.20 -11.01 6.24
CA GLY A 102 -20.01 -10.25 7.19
C GLY A 102 -19.64 -8.78 7.31
N THR A 103 -20.01 -8.15 8.42
CA THR A 103 -19.78 -6.71 8.65
C THR A 103 -18.58 -6.48 9.55
N ARG A 104 -17.63 -5.65 9.08
CA ARG A 104 -16.47 -5.19 9.85
C ARG A 104 -16.56 -3.68 10.05
N LYS A 105 -16.49 -3.21 11.30
CA LYS A 105 -16.55 -1.78 11.65
C LYS A 105 -15.21 -1.35 12.24
N HIS A 106 -14.51 -0.47 11.54
CA HIS A 106 -13.25 0.11 11.97
C HIS A 106 -13.36 1.62 12.01
N GLY A 107 -12.79 2.23 13.05
CA GLY A 107 -12.46 3.66 13.05
C GLY A 107 -11.09 3.88 12.42
N VAL A 108 -10.90 5.01 11.76
CA VAL A 108 -9.61 5.45 11.24
C VAL A 108 -9.37 6.89 11.70
N ALA A 109 -8.15 7.20 12.11
CA ALA A 109 -7.71 8.53 12.44
C ALA A 109 -6.39 8.82 11.72
N TRP A 110 -6.25 10.07 11.27
CA TRP A 110 -5.04 10.58 10.63
C TRP A 110 -4.39 11.55 11.58
N PHE A 111 -3.07 11.50 11.68
CA PHE A 111 -2.29 12.34 12.58
C PHE A 111 -1.29 13.16 11.78
N GLU A 112 -1.10 14.41 12.19
CA GLU A 112 0.00 15.27 11.77
C GLU A 112 0.59 15.95 13.01
N GLY A 113 1.86 16.33 12.99
CA GLY A 113 2.46 17.19 14.01
C GLY A 113 2.46 16.62 15.44
N TRP A 114 2.62 15.30 15.59
CA TRP A 114 2.79 14.69 16.92
C TRP A 114 4.19 14.99 17.47
N SER A 115 4.31 15.28 18.76
CA SER A 115 5.57 15.70 19.40
C SER A 115 6.74 14.73 19.21
N GLY A 116 6.48 13.43 19.04
CA GLY A 116 7.52 12.42 18.76
C GLY A 116 8.16 12.55 17.38
N GLU A 117 7.57 13.35 16.47
CA GLU A 117 8.13 13.62 15.14
C GLU A 117 9.47 14.35 15.22
N GLU A 118 9.60 15.32 16.12
CA GLU A 118 10.85 16.06 16.33
C GLU A 118 11.96 15.17 16.90
N ASP A 119 11.62 14.27 17.81
CA ASP A 119 12.57 13.26 18.34
C ASP A 119 13.02 12.29 17.24
N MET A 120 12.11 11.86 16.35
CA MET A 120 12.48 11.04 15.19
C MET A 120 13.37 11.81 14.20
N LYS A 121 13.12 13.11 13.96
CA LYS A 121 13.96 13.97 13.11
C LYS A 121 15.36 14.10 13.69
N ALA A 122 15.47 14.35 15.00
CA ALA A 122 16.76 14.50 15.67
C ALA A 122 17.61 13.22 15.65
N ASN A 123 16.97 12.05 15.67
CA ASN A 123 17.64 10.75 15.68
C ASN A 123 17.84 10.14 14.29
N ALA A 124 17.25 10.71 13.24
CA ALA A 124 17.44 10.25 11.87
C ALA A 124 18.89 10.49 11.45
N GLN A 125 19.64 9.39 11.27
CA GLN A 125 20.98 9.48 10.69
C GLN A 125 20.86 9.90 9.22
N PRO A 126 21.66 10.87 8.75
CA PRO A 126 21.72 11.15 7.32
C PRO A 126 22.16 9.88 6.60
N THR A 127 21.42 9.52 5.54
CA THR A 127 21.79 8.41 4.67
C THR A 127 23.10 8.78 3.95
N PRO A 128 24.11 7.89 3.87
CA PRO A 128 25.31 8.16 3.08
C PRO A 128 25.00 8.42 1.60
#